data_AF-A0A7D9E321-F1
#
_entry.id   AF-A0A7D9E321-F1
#
_cell.length_a   1.000
_cell.length_b   1.000
_cell.length_c   1.000
_cell.angle_alpha   90.00
_cell.angle_beta   90.00
_cell.angle_gamma   90.00
#
_symmetry.space_group_name_H-M   'P 1'
#
loop_
_entity.id
_entity.type
_entity.pdbx_description
1 polymer ?
#
loop_
_entity_poly.entity_id
_entity_poly.type
_entity_poly.pdbx_seq_one_letter_code
_entity_poly.pdbx_strand_id
1 'polypeptide(L)'
;MEVCCSLKSIVGGLCGADTRNREQDEVLVVPLVSCVKDITTHTASYSFSGPENEVDLILCRAAIFTRPDDITSMSICPLHRAKLGVGWTRGASTRCRIPPVLSNHGKTKKSWPKGDRGLGKLQSELLLRDTGVFLQAGS
;
A
#
# COMPACT_ATOMS: atom_id res chain seq x y z
N MET A 1 20.44 8.61 16.70
CA MET A 1 19.53 9.47 15.91
C MET A 1 18.58 8.54 15.18
N GLU A 2 17.27 8.62 15.40
CA GLU A 2 16.32 7.79 14.64
C GLU A 2 16.26 8.30 13.20
N VAL A 3 16.69 7.47 12.25
CA VAL A 3 16.53 7.76 10.82
C VAL A 3 15.05 7.64 10.48
N CYS A 4 14.39 8.77 10.20
CA CYS A 4 12.96 8.83 9.87
C CYS A 4 12.77 9.32 8.44
N CYS A 5 11.92 8.63 7.68
CA CYS A 5 11.50 9.08 6.35
C CYS A 5 10.19 9.87 6.42
N SER A 6 9.87 10.65 5.38
CA SER A 6 8.68 11.51 5.39
C SER A 6 7.37 10.70 5.44
N LEU A 7 7.32 9.49 4.88
CA LEU A 7 6.12 8.65 4.95
C LEU A 7 5.74 8.23 6.39
N LYS A 8 6.66 8.30 7.38
CA LYS A 8 6.35 7.99 8.78
C LYS A 8 5.23 8.89 9.33
N SER A 9 5.18 10.16 8.96
CA SER A 9 4.14 11.08 9.43
C SER A 9 2.78 10.82 8.79
N ILE A 10 2.75 10.17 7.61
CA ILE A 10 1.53 9.90 6.85
C ILE A 10 0.92 8.55 7.26
N VAL A 11 1.71 7.47 7.20
CA VAL A 11 1.19 6.11 7.45
C VAL A 11 1.50 5.60 8.86
N GLY A 12 2.29 6.35 9.63
CA GLY A 12 2.75 5.94 10.96
C GLY A 12 3.77 4.80 10.94
N GLY A 13 3.88 4.13 12.09
CA GLY A 13 4.79 3.00 12.29
C GLY A 13 6.26 3.40 12.48
N LEU A 14 7.11 2.38 12.55
CA LEU A 14 8.56 2.55 12.71
C LEU A 14 9.24 2.61 11.34
N CYS A 15 10.27 3.46 11.23
CA CYS A 15 11.24 3.37 10.15
C CYS A 15 12.27 2.28 10.44
N GLY A 16 12.89 1.73 9.40
CA GLY A 16 13.90 0.69 9.58
C GLY A 16 14.31 0.03 8.27
N ALA A 17 15.12 -1.03 8.40
CA ALA A 17 15.52 -1.88 7.29
C ALA A 17 14.36 -2.78 6.82
N ASP A 18 14.42 -3.24 5.58
CA ASP A 18 13.53 -4.30 5.10
C ASP A 18 14.02 -5.63 5.68
N THR A 19 13.22 -6.27 6.52
CA THR A 19 13.58 -7.54 7.20
C THR A 19 13.83 -8.69 6.22
N ARG A 20 13.37 -8.56 4.97
CA ARG A 20 13.62 -9.53 3.90
C ARG A 20 14.97 -9.35 3.21
N ASN A 21 15.57 -8.16 3.35
CA ASN A 21 16.87 -7.86 2.79
C ASN A 21 17.91 -7.76 3.91
N ARG A 22 18.35 -8.93 4.39
CA ARG A 22 19.28 -9.06 5.53
C ARG A 22 20.68 -8.52 5.25
N GLU A 23 21.03 -8.23 4.00
CA GLU A 23 22.35 -7.73 3.61
C GLU A 23 22.47 -6.20 3.69
N GLN A 24 21.41 -5.48 4.05
CA GLN A 24 21.46 -4.04 4.30
C GLN A 24 21.59 -3.77 5.80
N ASP A 25 22.84 -3.60 6.25
CA ASP A 25 23.14 -3.15 7.62
C ASP A 25 22.75 -1.68 7.86
N GLU A 26 22.70 -0.85 6.80
CA GLU A 26 22.34 0.57 6.91
C GLU A 26 20.93 0.87 6.40
N VAL A 27 20.16 1.58 7.24
CA VAL A 27 18.85 2.12 6.89
C VAL A 27 19.04 3.37 6.04
N LEU A 28 19.25 3.19 4.73
CA LEU A 28 19.36 4.29 3.79
C LEU A 28 17.97 4.82 3.41
N VAL A 29 17.62 6.00 3.90
CA VAL A 29 16.44 6.74 3.44
C VAL A 29 16.77 7.40 2.10
N VAL A 30 15.94 7.12 1.09
CA VAL A 30 16.11 7.64 -0.26
C VAL A 30 14.95 8.56 -0.64
N PRO A 31 15.14 9.49 -1.59
CA PRO A 31 14.03 10.25 -2.16
C PRO A 31 12.96 9.31 -2.70
N LEU A 32 11.67 9.62 -2.49
CA LEU A 32 10.58 8.77 -2.95
C LEU A 32 10.64 8.59 -4.48
N VAL A 33 10.96 9.67 -5.19
CA VAL A 33 11.08 9.70 -6.66
C VAL A 33 12.17 8.79 -7.23
N SER A 34 13.12 8.31 -6.40
CA SER A 34 14.14 7.35 -6.85
C SER A 34 13.66 5.90 -6.81
N CYS A 35 12.41 5.65 -6.44
CA CYS A 35 11.80 4.32 -6.44
C CYS A 35 11.35 3.92 -7.86
N VAL A 36 12.01 2.91 -8.43
CA VAL A 36 11.87 2.50 -9.84
C VAL A 36 11.64 0.99 -10.05
N LYS A 37 11.24 0.23 -9.01
CA LYS A 37 10.94 -1.20 -9.17
C LYS A 37 9.74 -1.40 -10.09
N ASP A 38 9.81 -2.41 -10.95
CA ASP A 38 8.66 -2.85 -11.74
C ASP A 38 7.53 -3.35 -10.84
N ILE A 39 6.30 -2.92 -11.14
CA ILE A 39 5.09 -3.28 -10.39
C ILE A 39 4.18 -4.23 -11.17
N THR A 40 4.52 -4.58 -12.41
CA THR A 40 3.64 -5.31 -13.33
C THR A 40 3.31 -6.69 -12.78
N THR A 41 4.33 -7.44 -12.36
CA THR A 41 4.12 -8.78 -11.77
C THR A 41 3.35 -8.70 -10.45
N HIS A 42 3.58 -7.64 -9.68
CA HIS A 42 2.94 -7.43 -8.37
C HIS A 42 1.44 -7.17 -8.51
N THR A 43 1.08 -6.22 -9.38
CA THR A 43 -0.31 -5.83 -9.65
C THR A 43 -1.11 -6.99 -10.23
N ALA A 44 -0.52 -7.75 -11.15
CA ALA A 44 -1.10 -8.98 -11.69
C ALA A 44 -1.34 -10.04 -10.60
N SER A 45 -0.35 -10.31 -9.74
CA SER A 45 -0.43 -11.33 -8.67
C SER A 45 -1.58 -11.08 -7.69
N TYR A 46 -1.91 -9.80 -7.44
CA TYR A 46 -3.01 -9.41 -6.56
C TYR A 46 -4.26 -8.96 -7.32
N SER A 47 -4.29 -9.08 -8.64
CA SER A 47 -5.44 -8.75 -9.50
C SER A 47 -5.99 -7.34 -9.27
N PHE A 48 -5.12 -6.34 -9.25
CA PHE A 48 -5.51 -4.93 -9.12
C PHE A 48 -4.78 -4.05 -10.14
N SER A 49 -5.32 -2.86 -10.40
CA SER A 49 -4.80 -1.91 -11.38
C SER A 49 -4.89 -0.46 -10.88
N GLY A 50 -4.33 0.46 -11.64
CA GLY A 50 -4.41 1.90 -11.39
C GLY A 50 -3.05 2.54 -11.13
N PRO A 51 -2.19 1.99 -10.25
CA PRO A 51 -0.84 2.50 -10.10
C PRO A 51 -0.02 2.33 -11.38
N GLU A 52 0.64 3.39 -11.82
CA GLU A 52 1.44 3.38 -13.06
C GLU A 52 2.91 2.98 -12.84
N ASN A 53 3.45 3.25 -11.66
CA ASN A 53 4.85 2.99 -11.30
C ASN A 53 4.98 2.75 -9.78
N GLU A 54 6.20 2.44 -9.31
CA GLU A 54 6.44 2.16 -7.88
C GLU A 54 6.03 3.34 -6.98
N VAL A 55 6.31 4.58 -7.40
CA VAL A 55 5.97 5.78 -6.64
C VAL A 55 4.45 5.92 -6.49
N ASP A 56 3.71 5.79 -7.59
CA ASP A 56 2.25 5.86 -7.56
C ASP A 56 1.64 4.72 -6.73
N LEU A 57 2.22 3.52 -6.78
CA LEU A 57 1.80 2.40 -5.94
C LEU A 57 1.98 2.70 -4.45
N ILE A 58 3.13 3.28 -4.08
CA ILE A 58 3.43 3.65 -2.71
C ILE A 58 2.46 4.73 -2.22
N LEU A 59 2.25 5.79 -3.01
CA LEU A 59 1.35 6.89 -2.67
C LEU A 59 -0.10 6.41 -2.52
N CYS A 60 -0.58 5.61 -3.47
CA CYS A 60 -1.92 5.03 -3.43
C CYS A 60 -2.14 4.20 -2.16
N ARG A 61 -1.15 3.43 -1.73
CA ARG A 61 -1.21 2.64 -0.47
C ARG A 61 -0.98 3.47 0.79
N ALA A 62 -0.57 4.72 0.65
CA ALA A 62 -0.53 5.73 1.70
C ALA A 62 -1.77 6.64 1.72
N ALA A 63 -2.83 6.28 0.97
CA ALA A 63 -4.06 7.06 0.81
C ALA A 63 -3.86 8.41 0.08
N ILE A 64 -2.81 8.53 -0.73
CA ILE A 64 -2.53 9.69 -1.57
C ILE A 64 -2.78 9.29 -3.03
N PHE A 65 -3.90 9.75 -3.60
CA PHE A 65 -4.34 9.32 -4.93
C PHE A 65 -3.97 10.31 -6.05
N THR A 66 -3.65 11.54 -5.68
CA THR A 66 -3.13 12.60 -6.57
C THR A 66 -1.66 12.84 -6.29
N ARG A 67 -0.88 13.13 -7.33
CA ARG A 67 0.56 13.42 -7.17
C ARG A 67 0.74 14.70 -6.33
N PRO A 68 1.44 14.65 -5.18
CA PRO A 68 1.73 15.85 -4.40
C PRO A 68 2.72 16.78 -5.11
N ASP A 69 2.59 18.09 -4.93
CA ASP A 69 3.51 19.08 -5.48
C ASP A 69 4.91 18.96 -4.86
N ASP A 70 4.99 18.57 -3.59
CA ASP A 70 6.20 18.42 -2.80
C ASP A 70 6.84 17.02 -2.89
N ILE A 71 6.43 16.21 -3.87
CA ILE A 71 6.88 14.81 -4.02
C ILE A 71 8.41 14.66 -4.10
N THR A 72 9.12 15.67 -4.59
CA THR A 72 10.59 15.69 -4.68
C THR A 72 11.27 15.82 -3.32
N SER A 73 10.57 16.37 -2.32
CA SER A 73 11.02 16.47 -0.94
C SER A 73 10.65 15.25 -0.09
N MET A 74 9.75 14.39 -0.59
CA MET A 74 9.35 13.18 0.11
C MET A 74 10.47 12.13 0.08
N SER A 75 10.60 11.39 1.18
CA SER A 75 11.61 10.36 1.36
C SER A 75 11.01 9.10 1.95
N ILE A 76 11.61 7.95 1.62
CA ILE A 76 11.12 6.64 2.06
C ILE A 76 12.26 5.77 2.60
N CYS A 77 12.01 5.11 3.72
CA CYS A 77 12.94 4.12 4.26
C CYS A 77 12.68 2.72 3.66
N PRO A 78 13.65 1.80 3.71
CA PRO A 78 13.48 0.43 3.19
C PRO A 78 12.24 -0.29 3.75
N LEU A 79 11.95 -0.16 5.05
CA LEU A 79 10.79 -0.79 5.67
C LEU A 79 9.45 -0.25 5.14
N HIS A 80 9.31 1.07 5.01
CA HIS A 80 8.09 1.66 4.44
C HIS A 80 7.96 1.34 2.95
N ARG A 81 9.06 1.35 2.18
CA ARG A 81 9.07 0.93 0.78
C ARG A 81 8.66 -0.53 0.63
N ALA A 82 9.10 -1.40 1.52
CA ALA A 82 8.69 -2.80 1.54
C ALA A 82 7.20 -2.97 1.93
N LYS A 83 6.67 -2.15 2.83
CA LYS A 83 5.26 -2.20 3.25
C LYS A 83 4.30 -1.56 2.26
N LEU A 84 4.73 -0.55 1.50
CA LEU A 84 3.87 0.19 0.57
C LEU A 84 4.11 -0.24 -0.88
N GLY A 85 5.31 -0.63 -1.25
CA GLY A 85 5.67 -1.07 -2.60
C GLY A 85 5.44 -2.56 -2.84
N VAL A 86 6.30 -3.16 -3.67
CA VAL A 86 6.18 -4.58 -4.11
C VAL A 86 6.39 -5.61 -3.00
N GLY A 87 6.95 -5.19 -1.86
CA GLY A 87 7.07 -6.08 -0.69
C GLY A 87 5.73 -6.30 0.03
N TRP A 88 4.68 -5.53 -0.26
CA TRP A 88 3.42 -5.70 0.44
C TRP A 88 2.76 -7.04 0.07
N THR A 89 2.11 -7.71 1.01
CA THR A 89 1.36 -8.94 0.71
C THR A 89 -0.03 -8.89 1.33
N ARG A 90 -1.02 -9.47 0.63
CA ARG A 90 -2.39 -9.57 1.15
C ARG A 90 -2.47 -10.54 2.33
N GLY A 91 -1.61 -11.55 2.37
CA GLY A 91 -1.71 -12.70 3.29
C GLY A 91 -2.63 -13.80 2.74
N ALA A 92 -2.23 -15.07 2.88
CA ALA A 92 -2.87 -16.20 2.20
C ALA A 92 -4.29 -16.53 2.69
N SER A 93 -4.63 -16.16 3.92
CA SER A 93 -5.92 -16.43 4.57
C SER A 93 -6.83 -15.20 4.64
N THR A 94 -6.46 -14.12 3.95
CA THR A 94 -7.15 -12.84 4.09
C THR A 94 -8.56 -12.88 3.53
N ARG A 95 -9.46 -12.36 4.35
CA ARG A 95 -10.88 -12.22 4.07
C ARG A 95 -11.16 -10.87 3.44
N CYS A 96 -12.26 -10.77 2.69
CA CYS A 96 -12.63 -9.50 2.08
C CYS A 96 -12.79 -8.41 3.15
N ARG A 97 -12.21 -7.23 2.95
CA ARG A 97 -12.24 -6.14 3.95
C ARG A 97 -13.22 -5.02 3.62
N ILE A 98 -13.97 -5.12 2.54
CA ILE A 98 -14.95 -4.10 2.15
C ILE A 98 -15.95 -3.89 3.31
N PRO A 99 -16.17 -2.64 3.74
CA PRO A 99 -17.11 -2.32 4.81
C PRO A 99 -18.51 -2.90 4.57
N PRO A 100 -19.21 -3.40 5.60
CA PRO A 100 -20.57 -3.94 5.48
C PRO A 100 -21.60 -3.00 4.87
N VAL A 101 -21.39 -1.68 4.96
CA VAL A 101 -22.27 -0.68 4.33
C VAL A 101 -22.25 -0.77 2.81
N LEU A 102 -21.12 -1.19 2.21
CA LEU A 102 -21.00 -1.44 0.77
C LEU A 102 -21.08 -2.92 0.43
N SER A 103 -20.62 -3.78 1.33
CA SER A 103 -20.59 -5.21 1.11
C SER A 103 -21.84 -5.87 1.67
N ASN A 104 -22.64 -6.52 0.83
CA ASN A 104 -23.74 -7.38 1.28
C ASN A 104 -23.25 -8.72 1.89
N HIS A 105 -22.02 -8.79 2.37
CA HIS A 105 -21.45 -9.97 3.04
C HIS A 105 -22.21 -10.29 4.33
N GLY A 106 -22.26 -11.57 4.70
CA GLY A 106 -22.88 -12.05 5.95
C GLY A 106 -24.41 -12.01 5.99
N LYS A 107 -25.09 -11.33 5.06
CA LYS A 107 -26.57 -11.28 4.99
C LYS A 107 -27.21 -12.61 4.56
N THR A 108 -26.53 -13.38 3.70
CA THR A 108 -27.09 -14.60 3.07
C THR A 108 -26.26 -15.87 3.30
N LYS A 109 -24.94 -15.75 3.56
CA LYS A 109 -24.04 -16.88 3.84
C LYS A 109 -23.51 -16.80 5.26
N LYS A 110 -23.40 -17.95 5.93
CA LYS A 110 -22.82 -18.08 7.28
C LYS A 110 -21.33 -17.72 7.37
N SER A 111 -20.59 -17.77 6.26
CA SER A 111 -19.14 -17.55 6.27
C SER A 111 -18.74 -16.30 5.48
N TRP A 112 -17.79 -15.57 6.04
CA TRP A 112 -17.25 -14.37 5.43
C TRP A 112 -16.38 -14.73 4.20
N PRO A 113 -16.55 -14.05 3.05
CA PRO A 113 -15.88 -14.44 1.81
C PRO A 113 -14.37 -14.22 1.86
N LYS A 114 -13.65 -14.98 1.03
CA LYS A 114 -12.22 -14.80 0.80
C LYS A 114 -11.98 -13.50 0.01
N GLY A 115 -10.82 -12.88 0.23
CA GLY A 115 -10.40 -11.72 -0.56
C GLY A 115 -9.74 -12.16 -1.87
N ASP A 116 -10.54 -12.52 -2.87
CA ASP A 116 -10.04 -13.11 -4.12
C ASP A 116 -9.39 -12.06 -5.05
N ARG A 117 -10.02 -10.88 -5.19
CA ARG A 117 -9.53 -9.77 -6.04
C ARG A 117 -9.09 -8.58 -5.19
N GLY A 118 -8.04 -7.90 -5.65
CA GLY A 118 -7.53 -6.71 -4.99
C GLY A 118 -8.26 -5.45 -5.42
N LEU A 119 -8.33 -4.48 -4.52
CA LEU A 119 -8.83 -3.14 -4.85
C LEU A 119 -7.86 -2.40 -5.77
N GLY A 120 -8.36 -1.84 -6.86
CA GLY A 120 -7.60 -0.89 -7.67
C GLY A 120 -7.47 0.49 -7.01
N LYS A 121 -6.64 1.37 -7.60
CA LYS A 121 -6.42 2.75 -7.14
C LYS A 121 -7.73 3.53 -6.97
N LEU A 122 -8.53 3.60 -8.03
CA LEU A 122 -9.80 4.32 -8.03
C LEU A 122 -10.79 3.75 -7.01
N GLN A 123 -10.86 2.42 -6.87
CA GLN A 123 -11.78 1.80 -5.93
C GLN A 123 -11.39 2.09 -4.48
N SER A 124 -10.09 2.11 -4.19
CA SER A 124 -9.54 2.48 -2.88
C SER A 124 -9.85 3.95 -2.54
N GLU A 125 -9.72 4.85 -3.51
CA GLU A 125 -10.07 6.27 -3.37
C GLU A 125 -11.57 6.48 -3.10
N LEU A 126 -12.43 5.88 -3.94
CA LEU A 126 -13.88 5.97 -3.77
C LEU A 126 -14.32 5.41 -2.43
N LEU A 127 -13.75 4.27 -2.01
CA LEU A 127 -14.05 3.68 -0.71
C LEU A 127 -13.72 4.62 0.44
N LEU A 128 -12.52 5.21 0.42
CA LEU A 128 -12.11 6.17 1.45
C LEU A 128 -13.04 7.39 1.47
N ARG A 129 -13.36 7.95 0.30
CA ARG A 129 -14.22 9.12 0.19
C ARG A 129 -15.64 8.84 0.68
N ASP A 130 -16.22 7.71 0.29
CA ASP A 130 -17.63 7.42 0.52
C ASP A 130 -17.88 6.83 1.92
N THR A 131 -16.88 6.20 2.54
CA THR A 131 -17.05 5.51 3.84
C THR A 131 -16.15 6.02 4.96
N GLY A 132 -15.13 6.83 4.65
CA GLY A 132 -14.07 7.21 5.60
C GLY A 132 -13.10 6.07 5.93
N VAL A 133 -13.30 4.87 5.39
CA VAL A 133 -12.45 3.70 5.64
C VAL A 133 -11.45 3.53 4.52
N PHE A 134 -10.16 3.62 4.84
CA PHE A 134 -9.10 3.36 3.88
C PHE A 134 -8.77 1.88 3.78
N LEU A 135 -8.85 1.32 2.57
CA LEU A 135 -8.26 0.02 2.24
C LEU A 135 -7.24 0.21 1.13
N GLN A 136 -6.03 -0.30 1.36
CA GLN A 136 -4.90 -0.19 0.45
C GLN A 136 -5.15 -0.86 -0.90
N ALA A 137 -4.59 -0.30 -1.99
CA ALA A 137 -4.64 -0.98 -3.28
C ALA A 137 -4.01 -2.40 -3.22
N GLY A 138 -4.71 -3.36 -3.80
CA GLY A 138 -4.40 -4.79 -3.74
C GLY A 138 -4.97 -5.52 -2.51
N SER A 139 -5.63 -4.83 -1.57
CA SER A 139 -6.16 -5.37 -0.30
C SER A 139 -7.21 -6.45 -0.43
#